data_AF-A0A0K0FV03-F1
#
_entry.id   AF-A0A0K0FV03-F1
#
_cell.length_a   1.000
_cell.length_b   1.000
_cell.length_c   1.000
_cell.angle_alpha   90.00
_cell.angle_beta   90.00
_cell.angle_gamma   90.00
#
_symmetry.space_group_name_H-M   'P 1'
#
loop_
_entity.id
_entity.type
_entity.pdbx_description
1 polymer ?
#
loop_
_entity_poly.entity_id
_entity_poly.type
_entity_poly.pdbx_seq_one_letter_code
_entity_poly.pdbx_strand_id
1 'polypeptide(L)'
;MKSAFFFFVLIGVVNSTFLINIIKELNPELLTTYFPVGKAAASNCVDPTFNHCQYNFNVALNITNSLNWKNGSSLQYQVDKVLTKSLPSFVSTCAANTKFFQCLGTSFYSCVDPFALMQRPGADYAQVLQYANVWNHLFFVCNSAFEIFTDSQAYSNTVAIGKTQGVQDCLNNFQSSMTQNPNGLCSNADVFIQCMKTQYDKVSRQVGWAVCEDSRVGFASNCPNLRCYV
;
A
#
# COMPACT_ATOMS: atom_id res chain seq x y z
N MET A 1 23.76 -23.01 -3.93
CA MET A 1 24.26 -21.76 -3.33
C MET A 1 23.84 -20.58 -4.20
N LYS A 2 22.83 -19.82 -3.76
CA LYS A 2 22.58 -18.45 -4.24
C LYS A 2 22.13 -17.64 -3.03
N SER A 3 23.11 -17.07 -2.35
CA SER A 3 22.89 -16.03 -1.35
C SER A 3 22.35 -14.79 -2.05
N ALA A 4 21.17 -14.32 -1.65
CA ALA A 4 20.66 -13.01 -2.02
C ALA A 4 20.23 -12.30 -0.74
N PHE A 5 20.80 -11.12 -0.55
CA PHE A 5 20.76 -10.31 0.66
C PHE A 5 19.33 -9.97 1.09
N PHE A 6 18.97 -10.43 2.28
CA PHE A 6 17.74 -10.11 3.00
C PHE A 6 17.94 -8.82 3.79
N PHE A 7 17.23 -7.75 3.44
CA PHE A 7 17.13 -6.59 4.33
C PHE A 7 15.84 -5.75 4.11
N PHE A 8 15.07 -5.71 5.20
CA PHE A 8 14.18 -4.66 5.69
C PHE A 8 12.73 -4.53 5.21
N VAL A 9 11.94 -3.96 6.12
CA VAL A 9 10.49 -4.02 6.26
C VAL A 9 9.94 -2.62 6.53
N LEU A 10 8.68 -2.49 6.11
CA LEU A 10 7.60 -1.54 6.39
C LEU A 10 7.90 -0.22 7.08
N ILE A 11 7.38 0.88 6.55
CA ILE A 11 6.42 1.03 5.46
C ILE A 11 7.22 1.11 4.15
N GLY A 12 7.35 0.01 3.38
CA GLY A 12 8.43 -0.19 2.38
C GLY A 12 8.63 -1.50 1.71
N VAL A 13 7.97 -2.56 2.18
CA VAL A 13 8.00 -3.83 1.48
C VAL A 13 6.71 -4.58 1.84
N VAL A 14 5.56 -4.08 1.38
CA VAL A 14 4.81 -5.01 0.55
C VAL A 14 5.62 -4.99 -0.72
N ASN A 15 6.53 -5.96 -0.85
CA ASN A 15 7.52 -5.93 -1.92
C ASN A 15 6.76 -5.59 -3.18
N SER A 16 7.32 -4.67 -3.93
CA SER A 16 6.77 -4.29 -5.20
C SER A 16 6.54 -5.57 -6.02
N THR A 17 7.41 -6.56 -5.85
CA THR A 17 7.32 -7.96 -6.29
C THR A 17 6.44 -8.90 -5.46
N PHE A 18 6.09 -8.63 -4.20
CA PHE A 18 5.37 -9.52 -3.29
C PHE A 18 3.86 -9.46 -3.54
N LEU A 19 3.27 -8.27 -3.59
CA LEU A 19 1.89 -8.13 -4.08
C LEU A 19 1.83 -8.42 -5.58
N ILE A 20 2.84 -8.04 -6.37
CA ILE A 20 2.95 -8.47 -7.77
C ILE A 20 2.94 -9.99 -7.87
N ASN A 21 3.71 -10.73 -7.09
CA ASN A 21 3.83 -12.18 -7.23
C ASN A 21 2.54 -12.85 -6.76
N ILE A 22 1.92 -12.36 -5.68
CA ILE A 22 0.59 -12.83 -5.26
C ILE A 22 -0.46 -12.56 -6.34
N ILE A 23 -0.48 -11.36 -6.94
CA ILE A 23 -1.42 -10.98 -8.01
C ILE A 23 -1.11 -11.67 -9.35
N LYS A 24 0.16 -11.94 -9.66
CA LYS A 24 0.60 -12.66 -10.87
C LYS A 24 0.42 -14.17 -10.76
N GLU A 25 0.52 -14.73 -9.54
CA GLU A 25 0.28 -16.13 -9.23
C GLU A 25 -1.21 -16.41 -9.00
N LEU A 26 -2.00 -15.39 -8.64
CA LEU A 26 -3.45 -15.44 -8.74
C LEU A 26 -3.83 -15.66 -10.21
N ASN A 27 -4.55 -16.76 -10.48
CA ASN A 27 -5.12 -17.03 -11.79
C ASN A 27 -5.86 -15.76 -12.27
N PRO A 28 -5.64 -15.28 -13.52
CA PRO A 28 -6.36 -14.12 -14.07
C PRO A 28 -7.89 -14.16 -13.88
N GLU A 29 -8.49 -15.35 -13.85
CA GLU A 29 -9.92 -15.54 -13.53
C GLU A 29 -10.28 -15.21 -12.07
N LEU A 30 -9.35 -15.39 -11.15
CA LEU A 30 -9.50 -14.98 -9.74
C LEU A 30 -9.31 -13.49 -9.57
N LEU A 31 -8.47 -12.84 -10.39
CA LEU A 31 -8.34 -11.39 -10.37
C LEU A 31 -9.65 -10.69 -10.72
N THR A 32 -10.36 -11.16 -11.74
CA THR A 32 -11.69 -10.63 -12.09
C THR A 32 -12.78 -11.06 -11.10
N THR A 33 -12.58 -12.13 -10.33
CA THR A 33 -13.50 -12.56 -9.27
C THR A 33 -13.35 -11.75 -8.00
N TYR A 34 -12.11 -11.52 -7.55
CA TYR A 34 -11.82 -10.74 -6.35
C TYR A 34 -11.91 -9.25 -6.60
N PHE A 35 -11.43 -8.79 -7.76
CA PHE A 35 -11.46 -7.41 -8.20
C PHE A 35 -12.37 -7.30 -9.44
N PRO A 36 -13.68 -7.58 -9.32
CA PRO A 36 -14.59 -7.47 -10.44
C PRO A 36 -14.59 -6.03 -10.93
N VAL A 37 -14.46 -5.85 -12.25
CA VAL A 37 -14.51 -4.53 -12.87
C VAL A 37 -15.86 -3.91 -12.53
N GLY A 38 -15.86 -3.04 -11.51
CA GLY A 38 -17.02 -2.23 -11.17
C GLY A 38 -17.31 -1.26 -12.30
N LYS A 39 -18.50 -0.63 -12.27
CA LYS A 39 -18.68 0.58 -13.07
C LYS A 39 -17.68 1.59 -12.55
N ALA A 40 -16.63 1.88 -13.35
CA ALA A 40 -15.69 2.95 -13.05
C ALA A 40 -16.49 4.19 -12.66
N ALA A 41 -16.06 4.89 -11.59
CA ALA A 41 -16.60 6.20 -11.29
C ALA A 41 -16.55 7.04 -12.58
N ALA A 42 -17.59 7.84 -12.84
CA ALA A 42 -17.69 8.64 -14.06
C ALA A 42 -16.32 9.26 -14.38
N SER A 43 -15.75 8.88 -15.54
CA SER A 43 -14.37 9.19 -15.94
C SER A 43 -14.23 10.70 -16.18
N ASN A 44 -14.01 11.46 -15.11
CA ASN A 44 -13.63 12.87 -15.15
C ASN A 44 -12.11 13.04 -14.98
N CYS A 45 -11.34 11.95 -15.02
CA CYS A 45 -9.89 12.02 -14.93
C CYS A 45 -9.28 12.52 -16.25
N VAL A 46 -8.63 13.68 -16.20
CA VAL A 46 -7.96 14.30 -17.35
C VAL A 46 -6.46 13.98 -17.30
N ASP A 47 -5.96 13.23 -18.29
CA ASP A 47 -4.60 12.69 -18.31
C ASP A 47 -3.47 13.73 -18.15
N PRO A 48 -3.50 14.89 -18.84
CA PRO A 48 -2.52 15.95 -18.60
C PRO A 48 -2.47 16.39 -17.13
N THR A 49 -3.62 16.61 -16.51
CA THR A 49 -3.72 17.01 -15.10
C THR A 49 -3.22 15.89 -14.19
N PHE A 50 -3.63 14.65 -14.45
CA PHE A 50 -3.21 13.50 -13.66
C PHE A 50 -1.70 13.30 -13.68
N ASN A 51 -1.09 13.33 -14.86
CA ASN A 51 0.36 13.21 -15.01
C ASN A 51 1.11 14.38 -14.35
N HIS A 52 0.56 15.60 -14.44
CA HIS A 52 1.14 16.77 -13.77
C HIS A 52 1.11 16.63 -12.24
N CYS A 53 -0.03 16.22 -11.67
CA CYS A 53 -0.16 16.01 -10.23
C CYS A 53 0.78 14.89 -9.74
N GLN A 54 0.87 13.77 -10.48
CA GLN A 54 1.81 12.69 -10.17
C GLN A 54 3.27 13.16 -10.19
N TYR A 55 3.64 13.94 -11.21
CA TYR A 55 4.97 14.51 -11.33
C TYR A 55 5.30 15.40 -10.11
N ASN A 56 4.39 16.30 -9.72
CA ASN A 56 4.59 17.19 -8.57
C ASN A 56 4.73 16.41 -7.25
N PHE A 57 3.97 15.33 -7.08
CA PHE A 57 4.11 14.42 -5.94
C PHE A 57 5.52 13.79 -5.92
N ASN A 58 5.98 13.26 -7.06
CA ASN A 58 7.30 12.65 -7.16
C ASN A 58 8.42 13.65 -6.85
N VAL A 59 8.32 14.87 -7.39
CA VAL A 59 9.27 15.96 -7.11
C VAL A 59 9.26 16.33 -5.63
N ALA A 60 8.09 16.45 -5.00
CA ALA A 60 7.97 16.78 -3.59
C ALA A 60 8.63 15.74 -2.66
N LEU A 61 8.63 14.47 -3.06
CA LEU A 61 9.31 13.39 -2.33
C LEU A 61 10.77 13.19 -2.73
N ASN A 62 11.25 13.91 -3.76
CA ASN A 62 12.56 13.70 -4.37
C ASN A 62 12.78 12.23 -4.82
N ILE A 63 11.77 11.65 -5.49
CA ILE A 63 11.82 10.31 -6.09
C ILE A 63 11.81 10.40 -7.61
N THR A 64 11.97 9.27 -8.31
CA THR A 64 12.01 9.25 -9.78
C THR A 64 10.73 9.83 -10.38
N ASN A 65 10.86 10.93 -11.13
CA ASN A 65 9.74 11.70 -11.66
C ASN A 65 8.83 10.95 -12.65
N SER A 66 9.34 9.91 -13.32
CA SER A 66 8.58 9.10 -14.28
C SER A 66 7.72 8.00 -13.62
N LEU A 67 7.74 7.86 -12.29
CA LEU A 67 6.94 6.87 -11.59
C LEU A 67 5.46 7.24 -11.60
N ASN A 68 4.60 6.27 -11.91
CA ASN A 68 3.15 6.43 -12.07
C ASN A 68 2.44 5.07 -11.96
N TRP A 69 1.14 5.05 -12.30
CA TRP A 69 0.29 3.85 -12.24
C TRP A 69 0.78 2.65 -13.06
N LYS A 70 1.59 2.84 -14.10
CA LYS A 70 2.20 1.75 -14.87
C LYS A 70 3.35 1.06 -14.15
N ASN A 71 3.86 1.66 -13.09
CA ASN A 71 4.98 1.14 -12.29
C ASN A 71 4.70 1.33 -10.79
N GLY A 72 3.46 1.07 -10.37
CA GLY A 72 2.98 1.26 -8.99
C GLY A 72 3.85 0.57 -7.94
N SER A 73 4.45 -0.54 -8.28
CA SER A 73 5.43 -1.24 -7.46
C SER A 73 6.68 -0.40 -7.19
N SER A 74 7.32 0.14 -8.23
CA SER A 74 8.48 1.01 -8.05
C SER A 74 8.11 2.32 -7.35
N LEU A 75 6.90 2.85 -7.58
CA LEU A 75 6.37 4.00 -6.85
C LEU A 75 6.25 3.72 -5.35
N GLN A 76 5.55 2.63 -4.97
CA GLN A 76 5.38 2.22 -3.57
C GLN A 76 6.73 2.16 -2.87
N TYR A 77 7.69 1.42 -3.42
CA TYR A 77 9.02 1.27 -2.82
C TYR A 77 9.71 2.61 -2.53
N GLN A 78 9.63 3.57 -3.46
CA GLN A 78 10.26 4.88 -3.29
C GLN A 78 9.53 5.76 -2.27
N VAL A 79 8.19 5.80 -2.32
CA VAL A 79 7.34 6.55 -1.35
C VAL A 79 7.64 6.09 0.07
N ASP A 80 7.62 4.78 0.25
CA ASP A 80 7.87 4.10 1.48
C ASP A 80 9.27 4.34 2.07
N LYS A 81 10.29 4.29 1.20
CA LYS A 81 11.67 4.61 1.56
C LYS A 81 11.78 6.04 2.10
N VAL A 82 11.02 6.99 1.57
CA VAL A 82 10.97 8.36 2.09
C VAL A 82 10.21 8.39 3.41
N LEU A 83 9.05 7.75 3.49
CA LEU A 83 8.17 7.73 4.66
C LEU A 83 8.87 7.16 5.91
N THR A 84 9.69 6.12 5.75
CA THR A 84 10.44 5.45 6.84
C THR A 84 11.81 6.04 7.15
N LYS A 85 12.26 7.07 6.40
CA LYS A 85 13.60 7.64 6.55
C LYS A 85 13.76 8.37 7.88
N SER A 86 12.78 9.19 8.24
CA SER A 86 12.75 9.98 9.46
C SER A 86 11.34 10.54 9.69
N LEU A 87 11.01 10.92 10.92
CA LEU A 87 9.73 11.55 11.24
C LEU A 87 9.47 12.82 10.38
N PRO A 88 10.44 13.73 10.16
CA PRO A 88 10.25 14.83 9.21
C PRO A 88 9.94 14.37 7.78
N SER A 89 10.53 13.27 7.32
CA SER A 89 10.23 12.70 5.99
C SER A 89 8.83 12.12 5.94
N PHE A 90 8.36 11.45 7.00
CA PHE A 90 6.97 11.00 7.14
C PHE A 90 5.98 12.17 7.00
N VAL A 91 6.18 13.25 7.77
CA VAL A 91 5.32 14.45 7.72
C VAL A 91 5.37 15.09 6.34
N SER A 92 6.54 15.15 5.70
CA SER A 92 6.68 15.68 4.35
C SER A 92 5.96 14.84 3.31
N THR A 93 5.97 13.50 3.45
CA THR A 93 5.19 12.60 2.61
C THR A 93 3.69 12.85 2.74
N CYS A 94 3.21 13.06 3.96
CA CYS A 94 1.81 13.40 4.19
C CYS A 94 1.42 14.75 3.59
N ALA A 95 2.27 15.77 3.72
CA ALA A 95 2.05 17.05 3.06
C ALA A 95 2.03 16.94 1.52
N ALA A 96 2.88 16.10 0.93
CA ALA A 96 2.87 15.81 -0.50
C ALA A 96 1.58 15.09 -0.95
N ASN A 97 1.11 14.12 -0.16
CA ASN A 97 -0.16 13.42 -0.41
C ASN A 97 -1.35 14.40 -0.40
N THR A 98 -1.41 15.32 0.57
CA THR A 98 -2.45 16.36 0.60
C THR A 98 -2.41 17.23 -0.65
N LYS A 99 -1.21 17.64 -1.10
CA LYS A 99 -1.06 18.44 -2.34
C LYS A 99 -1.47 17.66 -3.59
N PHE A 100 -1.18 16.36 -3.64
CA PHE A 100 -1.61 15.50 -4.73
C PHE A 100 -3.15 15.40 -4.81
N PHE A 101 -3.80 15.18 -3.66
CA PHE A 101 -5.26 15.20 -3.55
C PHE A 101 -5.85 16.55 -4.00
N GLN A 102 -5.29 17.66 -3.53
CA GLN A 102 -5.73 19.02 -3.91
C GLN A 102 -5.53 19.32 -5.38
N CYS A 103 -4.43 18.85 -5.98
CA CYS A 103 -4.13 19.05 -7.40
C CYS A 103 -5.17 18.38 -8.31
N LEU A 104 -5.66 17.20 -7.92
CA LEU A 104 -6.70 16.47 -8.65
C LEU A 104 -8.12 16.93 -8.31
N GLY A 105 -8.33 17.42 -7.08
CA GLY A 105 -9.64 17.87 -6.62
C GLY A 105 -10.70 16.78 -6.79
N THR A 106 -11.80 17.13 -7.46
CA THR A 106 -12.94 16.21 -7.65
C THR A 106 -12.66 15.04 -8.60
N SER A 107 -11.54 15.04 -9.33
CA SER A 107 -11.12 13.90 -10.16
C SER A 107 -10.18 12.93 -9.43
N PHE A 108 -9.86 13.17 -8.15
CA PHE A 108 -8.94 12.29 -7.41
C PHE A 108 -9.38 10.83 -7.46
N TYR A 109 -10.60 10.54 -7.00
CA TYR A 109 -11.09 9.17 -6.90
C TYR A 109 -11.23 8.49 -8.25
N SER A 110 -11.54 9.20 -9.33
CA SER A 110 -11.60 8.60 -10.67
C SER A 110 -10.21 8.37 -11.27
N CYS A 111 -9.21 9.19 -10.92
CA CYS A 111 -7.85 9.06 -11.43
C CYS A 111 -7.05 7.94 -10.75
N VAL A 112 -7.29 7.68 -9.46
CA VAL A 112 -6.59 6.61 -8.72
C VAL A 112 -7.39 5.32 -8.61
N ASP A 113 -8.62 5.30 -9.14
CA ASP A 113 -9.46 4.11 -9.16
C ASP A 113 -8.80 2.99 -9.99
N PRO A 114 -8.57 1.80 -9.40
CA PRO A 114 -7.91 0.72 -10.10
C PRO A 114 -8.70 0.27 -11.33
N PHE A 115 -10.04 0.30 -11.31
CA PHE A 115 -10.86 -0.14 -12.44
C PHE A 115 -10.78 0.83 -13.62
N ALA A 116 -10.81 2.14 -13.36
CA ALA A 116 -10.60 3.17 -14.37
C ALA A 116 -9.18 3.09 -14.97
N LEU A 117 -8.17 2.82 -14.13
CA LEU A 117 -6.79 2.68 -14.58
C LEU A 117 -6.56 1.41 -15.42
N MET A 118 -7.19 0.29 -15.07
CA MET A 118 -7.11 -0.98 -15.81
C MET A 118 -7.68 -0.88 -17.22
N GLN A 119 -8.60 0.06 -17.48
CA GLN A 119 -9.16 0.30 -18.82
C GLN A 119 -8.20 1.06 -19.75
N ARG A 120 -7.06 1.55 -19.25
CA ARG A 120 -6.12 2.37 -20.01
C ARG A 120 -5.12 1.52 -20.81
N PRO A 121 -4.65 2.00 -21.98
CA PRO A 121 -3.65 1.28 -22.77
C PRO A 121 -2.34 1.02 -22.01
N GLY A 122 -1.88 -0.24 -22.05
CA GLY A 122 -0.65 -0.68 -21.40
C GLY A 122 -0.77 -0.83 -19.88
N ALA A 123 -1.98 -1.05 -19.37
CA ALA A 123 -2.19 -1.40 -17.97
C ALA A 123 -1.71 -2.82 -17.65
N ASP A 124 -0.93 -2.93 -16.58
CA ASP A 124 -0.62 -4.18 -15.90
C ASP A 124 -1.43 -4.23 -14.61
N TYR A 125 -2.20 -5.30 -14.42
CA TYR A 125 -3.15 -5.43 -13.33
C TYR A 125 -2.46 -5.30 -11.95
N ALA A 126 -1.30 -5.92 -11.80
CA ALA A 126 -0.53 -5.90 -10.57
C ALA A 126 0.06 -4.50 -10.29
N GLN A 127 0.56 -3.82 -11.33
CA GLN A 127 1.04 -2.44 -11.18
C GLN A 127 -0.08 -1.47 -10.78
N VAL A 128 -1.26 -1.61 -11.38
CA VAL A 128 -2.40 -0.74 -11.08
C VAL A 128 -2.92 -0.97 -9.67
N LEU A 129 -3.10 -2.22 -9.24
CA LEU A 129 -3.53 -2.52 -7.87
C LEU A 129 -2.52 -2.02 -6.84
N GLN A 130 -1.22 -2.20 -7.10
CA GLN A 130 -0.19 -1.66 -6.23
C GLN A 130 -0.22 -0.14 -6.17
N TYR A 131 -0.42 0.53 -7.31
CA TYR A 131 -0.56 1.97 -7.37
C TYR A 131 -1.76 2.48 -6.56
N ALA A 132 -2.92 1.85 -6.69
CA ALA A 132 -4.11 2.21 -5.90
C ALA A 132 -3.85 2.03 -4.39
N ASN A 133 -3.13 0.97 -4.00
CA ASN A 133 -2.77 0.72 -2.62
C ASN A 133 -1.84 1.77 -2.02
N VAL A 134 -0.93 2.39 -2.80
CA VAL A 134 -0.13 3.53 -2.33
C VAL A 134 -1.03 4.61 -1.75
N TRP A 135 -2.12 4.94 -2.43
CA TRP A 135 -3.02 6.02 -2.01
C TRP A 135 -3.91 5.61 -0.84
N ASN A 136 -4.39 4.37 -0.80
CA ASN A 136 -5.13 3.84 0.37
C ASN A 136 -4.26 3.90 1.63
N HIS A 137 -3.02 3.43 1.52
CA HIS A 137 -2.02 3.49 2.58
C HIS A 137 -1.78 4.93 3.04
N LEU A 138 -1.40 5.82 2.11
CA LEU A 138 -1.12 7.23 2.43
C LEU A 138 -2.35 7.95 2.99
N PHE A 139 -3.55 7.65 2.52
CA PHE A 139 -4.78 8.23 3.06
C PHE A 139 -5.00 7.80 4.51
N PHE A 140 -4.73 6.54 4.85
CA PHE A 140 -4.86 6.07 6.22
C PHE A 140 -3.77 6.65 7.14
N VAL A 141 -2.49 6.47 6.80
CA VAL A 141 -1.38 6.87 7.69
C VAL A 141 -1.24 8.37 7.86
N CYS A 142 -1.63 9.16 6.86
CA CYS A 142 -1.56 10.62 6.93
C CYS A 142 -2.82 11.28 7.48
N ASN A 143 -3.87 10.52 7.77
CA ASN A 143 -5.07 11.01 8.43
C ASN A 143 -5.31 10.23 9.72
N SER A 144 -6.06 9.13 9.66
CA SER A 144 -6.54 8.39 10.84
C SER A 144 -5.43 7.89 11.76
N ALA A 145 -4.26 7.52 11.25
CA ALA A 145 -3.13 7.05 12.05
C ALA A 145 -2.01 8.09 12.21
N PHE A 146 -2.22 9.33 11.75
CA PHE A 146 -1.19 10.37 11.76
C PHE A 146 -0.68 10.62 13.17
N GLU A 147 -1.57 10.88 14.13
CA GLU A 147 -1.20 11.18 15.51
C GLU A 147 -0.38 10.04 16.15
N ILE A 148 -0.70 8.79 15.83
CA ILE A 148 -0.01 7.59 16.33
C ILE A 148 1.42 7.53 15.79
N PHE A 149 1.61 7.77 14.48
CA PHE A 149 2.93 7.68 13.85
C PHE A 149 3.75 8.97 13.95
N THR A 150 3.17 10.08 14.40
CA THR A 150 3.93 11.31 14.69
C THR A 150 4.51 11.38 16.10
N ASP A 151 4.10 10.49 17.00
CA ASP A 151 4.84 10.32 18.26
C ASP A 151 6.25 9.80 17.96
N SER A 152 7.27 10.52 18.46
CA SER A 152 8.66 10.21 18.09
C SER A 152 9.12 8.83 18.53
N GLN A 153 8.65 8.37 19.69
CA GLN A 153 9.04 7.06 20.22
C GLN A 153 8.32 5.93 19.46
N ALA A 154 7.02 6.11 19.19
CA ALA A 154 6.23 5.22 18.37
C ALA A 154 6.78 5.13 16.95
N TYR A 155 7.16 6.25 16.33
CA TYR A 155 7.76 6.27 15.00
C TYR A 155 9.02 5.40 14.93
N SER A 156 10.01 5.71 15.77
CA SER A 156 11.29 4.99 15.77
C SER A 156 11.13 3.51 16.08
N ASN A 157 10.26 3.17 17.04
CA ASN A 157 10.00 1.77 17.40
C ASN A 157 9.21 1.03 16.32
N THR A 158 8.25 1.67 15.68
CA THR A 158 7.51 1.12 14.53
C THR A 158 8.47 0.78 13.40
N VAL A 159 9.34 1.73 13.03
CA VAL A 159 10.36 1.51 11.98
C VAL A 159 11.33 0.39 12.38
N ALA A 160 11.68 0.26 13.66
CA ALA A 160 12.56 -0.80 14.15
C ALA A 160 11.87 -2.17 14.15
N ILE A 161 10.63 -2.26 14.65
CA ILE A 161 9.82 -3.50 14.68
C ILE A 161 9.55 -4.01 13.28
N GLY A 162 9.30 -3.10 12.34
CA GLY A 162 9.23 -3.43 10.93
C GLY A 162 10.39 -4.36 10.59
N LYS A 163 11.64 -3.94 10.79
CA LYS A 163 12.85 -4.65 10.34
C LYS A 163 13.09 -6.04 10.94
N THR A 164 12.23 -6.51 11.84
CA THR A 164 12.39 -7.80 12.54
C THR A 164 11.94 -8.99 11.68
N GLN A 165 12.46 -10.17 12.04
CA GLN A 165 12.06 -11.43 11.40
C GLN A 165 10.56 -11.72 11.58
N GLY A 166 9.97 -11.35 12.73
CA GLY A 166 8.55 -11.61 12.98
C GLY A 166 7.62 -10.93 11.97
N VAL A 167 7.97 -9.74 11.48
CA VAL A 167 7.18 -9.09 10.41
C VAL A 167 7.44 -9.72 9.05
N GLN A 168 8.69 -10.12 8.76
CA GLN A 168 9.01 -10.87 7.54
C GLN A 168 8.27 -12.21 7.49
N ASP A 169 8.11 -12.88 8.63
CA ASP A 169 7.36 -14.12 8.73
C ASP A 169 5.86 -13.90 8.43
N CYS A 170 5.26 -12.81 8.92
CA CYS A 170 3.88 -12.46 8.58
C CYS A 170 3.69 -12.32 7.06
N LEU A 171 4.63 -11.61 6.39
CA LEU A 171 4.62 -11.46 4.94
C LEU A 171 4.78 -12.82 4.24
N ASN A 172 5.85 -13.56 4.55
CA ASN A 172 6.14 -14.84 3.89
C ASN A 172 5.01 -15.87 4.08
N ASN A 173 4.38 -15.88 5.26
CA ASN A 173 3.24 -16.75 5.55
C ASN A 173 2.02 -16.34 4.71
N PHE A 174 1.71 -15.04 4.61
CA PHE A 174 0.61 -14.57 3.76
C PHE A 174 0.82 -14.97 2.29
N GLN A 175 2.03 -14.77 1.76
CA GLN A 175 2.36 -15.20 0.39
C GLN A 175 2.18 -16.71 0.22
N SER A 176 2.73 -17.51 1.14
CA SER A 176 2.61 -18.97 1.08
C SER A 176 1.15 -19.43 1.14
N SER A 177 0.33 -18.80 2.00
CA SER A 177 -1.11 -19.09 2.09
C SER A 177 -1.87 -18.70 0.83
N MET A 178 -1.49 -17.61 0.16
CA MET A 178 -2.07 -17.21 -1.11
C MET A 178 -1.68 -18.14 -2.26
N THR A 179 -0.44 -18.65 -2.29
CA THR A 179 -0.03 -19.67 -3.27
C THR A 179 -0.75 -21.00 -3.04
N GLN A 180 -0.96 -21.41 -1.79
CA GLN A 180 -1.63 -22.68 -1.44
C GLN A 180 -3.15 -22.63 -1.62
N ASN A 181 -3.79 -21.54 -1.22
CA ASN A 181 -5.22 -21.33 -1.39
C ASN A 181 -5.49 -19.91 -1.93
N PRO A 182 -5.38 -19.73 -3.26
CA PRO A 182 -5.66 -18.46 -3.90
C PRO A 182 -7.10 -17.98 -3.68
N ASN A 183 -8.03 -18.91 -3.43
CA ASN A 183 -9.43 -18.58 -3.17
C ASN A 183 -9.69 -18.08 -1.73
N GLY A 184 -8.69 -18.18 -0.87
CA GLY A 184 -8.75 -17.82 0.54
C GLY A 184 -8.41 -16.35 0.82
N LEU A 185 -8.54 -15.43 -0.14
CA LEU A 185 -8.03 -14.04 0.01
C LEU A 185 -8.42 -13.41 1.35
N CYS A 186 -9.72 -13.42 1.70
CA CYS A 186 -10.17 -12.77 2.93
C CYS A 186 -9.77 -13.51 4.20
N SER A 187 -9.73 -14.84 4.20
CA SER A 187 -9.24 -15.61 5.35
C SER A 187 -7.73 -15.44 5.54
N ASN A 188 -6.96 -15.44 4.45
CA ASN A 188 -5.52 -15.25 4.47
C ASN A 188 -5.16 -13.82 4.88
N ALA A 189 -5.93 -12.83 4.39
CA ALA A 189 -5.77 -11.44 4.77
C ALA A 189 -6.07 -11.23 6.26
N ASP A 190 -7.09 -11.88 6.82
CA ASP A 190 -7.38 -11.81 8.26
C ASP A 190 -6.19 -12.32 9.09
N VAL A 191 -5.66 -13.50 8.76
CA VAL A 191 -4.46 -14.04 9.42
C VAL A 191 -3.27 -13.08 9.30
N PHE A 192 -3.07 -12.48 8.13
CA PHE A 192 -2.00 -11.53 7.88
C PHE A 192 -2.13 -10.27 8.76
N ILE A 193 -3.29 -9.60 8.75
CA ILE A 193 -3.48 -8.36 9.52
C ILE A 193 -3.37 -8.59 11.03
N GLN A 194 -3.83 -9.75 11.54
CA GLN A 194 -3.66 -10.11 12.96
C GLN A 194 -2.19 -10.43 13.30
N CYS A 195 -1.46 -11.08 12.39
CA CYS A 195 -0.02 -11.31 12.56
C CYS A 195 0.73 -9.96 12.65
N MET A 196 0.43 -9.04 11.75
CA MET A 196 0.96 -7.68 11.76
C MET A 196 0.64 -6.98 13.07
N LYS A 197 -0.63 -6.96 13.49
CA LYS A 197 -1.03 -6.39 14.79
C LYS A 197 -0.18 -6.94 15.94
N THR A 198 -0.01 -8.25 16.02
CA THR A 198 0.74 -8.92 17.09
C THR A 198 2.21 -8.49 17.13
N GLN A 199 2.84 -8.27 15.97
CA GLN A 199 4.22 -7.76 15.94
C GLN A 199 4.31 -6.32 16.46
N TYR A 200 3.33 -5.49 16.11
CA TYR A 200 3.35 -4.06 16.41
C TYR A 200 2.73 -3.69 17.76
N ASP A 201 1.95 -4.58 18.38
CA ASP A 201 1.51 -4.49 19.77
C ASP A 201 2.71 -4.42 20.75
N LYS A 202 3.89 -4.88 20.33
CA LYS A 202 5.16 -4.75 21.06
C LYS A 202 5.62 -3.30 21.21
N VAL A 203 5.16 -2.39 20.35
CA VAL A 203 5.37 -0.94 20.47
C VAL A 203 4.31 -0.36 21.39
N SER A 204 3.05 -0.51 21.00
CA SER A 204 1.87 -0.21 21.80
C SER A 204 0.63 -0.82 21.13
N ARG A 205 -0.47 -0.96 21.86
CA ARG A 205 -1.75 -1.41 21.28
C ARG A 205 -2.28 -0.46 20.20
N GLN A 206 -2.04 0.84 20.34
CA GLN A 206 -2.45 1.82 19.33
C GLN A 206 -1.66 1.65 18.03
N VAL A 207 -0.36 1.39 18.12
CA VAL A 207 0.49 1.11 16.97
C VAL A 207 0.11 -0.22 16.31
N GLY A 208 -0.15 -1.26 17.12
CA GLY A 208 -0.66 -2.53 16.61
C GLY A 208 -1.98 -2.38 15.85
N TRP A 209 -2.95 -1.65 16.41
CA TRP A 209 -4.21 -1.31 15.75
C TRP A 209 -3.98 -0.52 14.45
N ALA A 210 -3.14 0.52 14.48
CA ALA A 210 -2.86 1.35 13.32
C ALA A 210 -2.26 0.54 12.16
N VAL A 211 -1.27 -0.31 12.43
CA VAL A 211 -0.65 -1.15 11.39
C VAL A 211 -1.61 -2.21 10.88
N CYS A 212 -2.47 -2.75 11.74
CA CYS A 212 -3.53 -3.65 11.32
C CYS A 212 -4.50 -2.95 10.35
N GLU A 213 -4.97 -1.74 10.69
CA GLU A 213 -5.88 -0.97 9.86
C GLU A 213 -5.23 -0.54 8.53
N ASP A 214 -3.96 -0.13 8.56
CA ASP A 214 -3.18 0.17 7.36
C ASP A 214 -3.09 -1.04 6.42
N SER A 215 -2.89 -2.23 6.98
CA SER A 215 -2.92 -3.48 6.20
C SER A 215 -4.33 -3.78 5.69
N ARG A 216 -5.36 -3.56 6.51
CA ARG A 216 -6.77 -3.82 6.20
C ARG A 216 -7.28 -2.95 5.05
N VAL A 217 -6.89 -1.68 4.96
CA VAL A 217 -7.37 -0.78 3.89
C VAL A 217 -7.00 -1.29 2.50
N GLY A 218 -5.90 -2.04 2.35
CA GLY A 218 -5.53 -2.69 1.09
C GLY A 218 -6.46 -3.82 0.65
N PHE A 219 -7.28 -4.36 1.57
CA PHE A 219 -8.23 -5.44 1.30
C PHE A 219 -9.70 -5.01 1.47
N ALA A 220 -9.96 -3.81 1.97
CA ALA A 220 -11.28 -3.39 2.45
C ALA A 220 -12.38 -3.47 1.37
N SER A 221 -12.03 -3.20 0.10
CA SER A 221 -12.97 -3.28 -1.02
C SER A 221 -13.43 -4.71 -1.33
N ASN A 222 -12.58 -5.71 -1.06
CA ASN A 222 -12.84 -7.11 -1.40
C ASN A 222 -13.22 -7.95 -0.18
N CYS A 223 -12.79 -7.51 1.00
CA CYS A 223 -12.96 -8.20 2.28
C CYS A 223 -13.55 -7.23 3.32
N PRO A 224 -14.84 -6.83 3.17
CA PRO A 224 -15.46 -5.80 4.00
C PRO A 224 -15.64 -6.19 5.47
N ASN A 225 -15.49 -7.48 5.79
CA ASN A 225 -15.67 -8.03 7.14
C ASN A 225 -14.38 -8.11 7.96
N LEU A 226 -13.21 -7.77 7.39
CA LEU A 226 -11.97 -7.70 8.17
C LEU A 226 -12.07 -6.65 9.27
N ARG A 227 -11.52 -6.94 10.45
CA ARG A 227 -11.57 -6.04 11.62
C ARG A 227 -10.24 -6.02 12.35
N CYS A 228 -9.82 -4.84 12.78
CA CYS A 228 -8.72 -4.67 13.72
C CYS A 228 -9.29 -4.26 15.06
N TYR A 229 -9.32 -5.20 16.00
CA TYR A 229 -9.74 -4.92 17.37
C TYR A 229 -8.62 -4.21 18.13
N VAL A 230 -8.99 -3.39 19.12
CA VAL A 230 -8.06 -2.65 20.00
C VAL A 230 -7.70 -3.48 21.22
#